data_AF-A0A9Q9UP76-F1
#
_entry.id   AF-A0A9Q9UP76-F1
#
_cell.length_a   1.000
_cell.length_b   1.000
_cell.length_c   1.000
_cell.angle_alpha   90.00
_cell.angle_beta   90.00
_cell.angle_gamma   90.00
#
_symmetry.space_group_name_H-M   'P 1'
#
loop_
_entity.id
_entity.type
_entity.pdbx_description
1 polymer ?
#
loop_
_entity_poly.entity_id
_entity_poly.type
_entity_poly.pdbx_seq_one_letter_code
_entity_poly.pdbx_strand_id
1 'polypeptide(L)'
;MGTPEEPKWPLMSIREVAARSGVPASTLRFYETRGLIKSHRNGSSHRHYSRAVLRLIAFIVFAQKIGYSLDEIAEQLVSLPEDTAPSNKDWQRLSRGWKQRVANRIEELQRLYINLDECIGCGCLSLKRCKLTNPEDRAGRNGPGARRWLGDKPPADPE
;
A
#
# COMPACT_ATOMS: atom_id res chain seq x y z
N MET A 1 -45.16 0.13 4.10
CA MET A 1 -43.91 0.55 4.78
C MET A 1 -43.18 -0.70 5.19
N GLY A 2 -42.14 -1.10 4.45
CA GLY A 2 -41.35 -2.27 4.80
C GLY A 2 -40.57 -1.97 6.08
N THR A 3 -40.69 -2.84 7.07
CA THR A 3 -39.87 -2.81 8.28
C THR A 3 -38.40 -2.86 7.87
N PRO A 4 -37.49 -2.04 8.45
CA PRO A 4 -36.07 -2.19 8.19
C PRO A 4 -35.68 -3.59 8.67
N GLU A 5 -35.22 -4.46 7.77
CA GLU A 5 -34.71 -5.78 8.13
C GLU A 5 -33.65 -5.62 9.23
N GLU A 6 -33.91 -6.22 10.40
CA GLU A 6 -32.93 -6.25 11.47
C GLU A 6 -31.67 -7.00 11.01
N PRO A 7 -30.48 -6.42 11.19
CA PRO A 7 -29.25 -7.09 10.78
C PRO A 7 -29.06 -8.38 11.56
N LYS A 8 -28.87 -9.50 10.84
CA LYS A 8 -28.72 -10.88 11.34
C LYS A 8 -27.51 -11.15 12.24
N TRP A 9 -26.77 -10.14 12.70
CA TRP A 9 -25.52 -10.29 13.43
C TRP A 9 -25.32 -9.19 14.48
N PRO A 10 -24.56 -9.46 15.56
CA PRO A 10 -24.33 -8.47 16.63
C PRO A 10 -23.54 -7.28 16.10
N LEU A 11 -24.21 -6.14 16.09
CA LEU A 11 -23.71 -4.82 15.70
C LEU A 11 -22.72 -4.27 16.71
N MET A 12 -21.60 -3.72 16.23
CA MET A 12 -20.60 -3.04 17.07
C MET A 12 -20.65 -1.53 16.85
N SER A 13 -20.56 -0.77 17.94
CA SER A 13 -20.36 0.68 17.89
C SER A 13 -18.99 1.04 17.29
N ILE A 14 -18.85 2.27 16.79
CA ILE A 14 -17.58 2.78 16.28
C ILE A 14 -16.45 2.72 17.33
N ARG A 15 -16.79 2.86 18.63
CA ARG A 15 -15.82 2.82 19.72
C ARG A 15 -15.26 1.43 19.92
N GLU A 16 -16.11 0.41 19.85
CA GLU A 16 -15.69 -1.00 19.92
C GLU A 16 -14.85 -1.39 18.72
N VAL A 17 -15.25 -0.97 17.51
CA VAL A 17 -14.46 -1.21 16.29
C VAL A 17 -13.09 -0.55 16.41
N ALA A 18 -13.02 0.71 16.87
CA ALA A 18 -11.76 1.41 17.05
C ALA A 18 -10.84 0.70 18.06
N ALA A 19 -11.38 0.33 19.21
CA ALA A 19 -10.63 -0.39 20.25
C ALA A 19 -10.09 -1.74 19.74
N ARG A 20 -10.89 -2.50 18.99
CA ARG A 20 -10.52 -3.84 18.50
C ARG A 20 -9.62 -3.83 17.27
N SER A 21 -9.77 -2.84 16.40
CA SER A 21 -8.94 -2.72 15.18
C SER A 21 -7.65 -1.95 15.41
N GLY A 22 -7.53 -1.20 16.51
CA GLY A 22 -6.43 -0.27 16.73
C GLY A 22 -6.45 0.95 15.81
N VAL A 23 -7.53 1.14 15.04
CA VAL A 23 -7.70 2.24 14.10
C VAL A 23 -8.55 3.35 14.75
N PRO A 24 -8.11 4.62 14.76
CA PRO A 24 -8.89 5.70 15.33
C PRO A 24 -10.28 5.83 14.72
N ALA A 25 -11.27 6.23 15.53
CA ALA A 25 -12.64 6.44 15.05
C ALA A 25 -12.74 7.47 13.91
N SER A 26 -11.86 8.48 13.89
CA SER A 26 -11.74 9.42 12.76
C SER A 26 -11.34 8.72 11.46
N THR A 27 -10.38 7.81 11.51
CA THR A 27 -9.96 6.99 10.37
C THR A 27 -11.05 6.03 9.93
N LEU A 28 -11.82 5.43 10.85
CA LEU A 28 -12.97 4.61 10.50
C LEU A 28 -14.03 5.41 9.72
N ARG A 29 -14.35 6.64 10.19
CA ARG A 29 -15.24 7.54 9.45
C ARG A 29 -14.66 7.90 8.08
N PHE A 30 -13.36 8.11 7.99
CA PHE A 30 -12.71 8.39 6.73
C PHE A 30 -12.81 7.22 5.74
N TYR A 31 -12.58 5.98 6.20
CA TYR A 31 -12.79 4.78 5.38
C TYR A 31 -14.25 4.67 4.92
N GLU A 32 -15.20 4.98 5.79
CA GLU A 32 -16.62 5.00 5.43
C GLU A 32 -16.92 6.06 4.36
N THR A 33 -16.38 7.28 4.47
CA THR A 33 -16.55 8.33 3.45
C THR A 33 -15.93 7.97 2.10
N ARG A 34 -14.89 7.12 2.11
CA ARG A 34 -14.24 6.57 0.91
C ARG A 34 -14.94 5.31 0.38
N GLY A 35 -16.04 4.87 1.00
CA GLY A 35 -16.78 3.67 0.61
C GLY A 35 -16.08 2.35 0.92
N LEU A 36 -14.98 2.37 1.70
CA LEU A 36 -14.18 1.18 2.00
C LEU A 36 -14.80 0.31 3.10
N ILE A 37 -15.59 0.90 3.97
CA ILE A 37 -16.38 0.19 4.99
C ILE A 37 -17.79 0.77 5.02
N LYS A 38 -18.77 -0.03 5.44
CA LYS A 38 -20.16 0.41 5.57
C LYS A 38 -20.62 0.36 7.03
N SER A 39 -21.41 1.34 7.43
CA SER A 39 -22.11 1.33 8.71
C SER A 39 -23.61 1.14 8.50
N HIS A 40 -24.25 0.58 9.51
CA HIS A 40 -25.69 0.44 9.64
C HIS A 40 -26.19 1.45 10.68
N ARG A 41 -27.38 1.99 10.43
CA ARG A 41 -28.08 2.88 11.37
C ARG A 41 -29.42 2.22 11.72
N ASN A 42 -29.49 1.53 12.86
CA ASN A 42 -30.79 1.24 13.48
C ASN A 42 -31.26 2.58 14.07
N GLY A 43 -32.47 3.06 13.71
CA GLY A 43 -33.35 4.11 14.28
C GLY A 43 -32.85 5.20 15.26
N SER A 44 -31.55 5.27 15.46
CA SER A 44 -30.73 6.01 16.39
C SER A 44 -29.62 6.61 15.54
N SER A 45 -29.14 7.78 15.90
CA SER A 45 -28.12 8.51 15.13
C SER A 45 -26.74 7.79 15.10
N HIS A 46 -26.60 6.69 15.85
CA HIS A 46 -25.32 6.02 16.06
C HIS A 46 -25.01 4.99 14.95
N ARG A 47 -23.76 5.04 14.48
CA ARG A 47 -23.22 4.10 13.50
C ARG A 47 -22.86 2.79 14.16
N HIS A 48 -23.28 1.72 13.51
CA HIS A 48 -22.99 0.37 13.92
C HIS A 48 -22.33 -0.41 12.77
N TYR A 49 -21.46 -1.36 13.07
CA TYR A 49 -20.69 -2.09 12.06
C TYR A 49 -20.72 -3.59 12.28
N SER A 50 -20.59 -4.31 11.17
CA SER A 50 -20.49 -5.77 11.14
C SER A 50 -19.24 -6.29 11.78
N ARG A 51 -19.32 -7.51 12.34
CA ARG A 51 -18.11 -8.22 12.76
C ARG A 51 -17.14 -8.43 11.59
N ALA A 52 -17.65 -8.55 10.37
CA ALA A 52 -16.84 -8.65 9.16
C ALA A 52 -15.98 -7.40 8.93
N VAL A 53 -16.42 -6.22 9.39
CA VAL A 53 -15.66 -4.96 9.24
C VAL A 53 -14.25 -5.06 9.81
N LEU A 54 -14.04 -5.82 10.89
CA LEU A 54 -12.72 -5.92 11.52
C LEU A 54 -11.70 -6.59 10.60
N ARG A 55 -12.12 -7.63 9.87
CA ARG A 55 -11.25 -8.30 8.89
C ARG A 55 -10.98 -7.39 7.70
N LEU A 56 -11.97 -6.62 7.28
CA LEU A 56 -11.81 -5.64 6.20
C LEU A 56 -10.87 -4.50 6.61
N ILE A 57 -10.98 -3.98 7.83
CA ILE A 57 -10.04 -2.97 8.36
C ILE A 57 -8.62 -3.54 8.45
N ALA A 58 -8.45 -4.76 8.96
CA ALA A 58 -7.15 -5.41 9.01
C ALA A 58 -6.53 -5.55 7.61
N PHE A 59 -7.34 -5.89 6.60
CA PHE A 59 -6.94 -5.93 5.20
C PHE A 59 -6.45 -4.56 4.71
N ILE A 60 -7.25 -3.50 4.91
CA ILE A 60 -6.90 -2.12 4.48
C ILE A 60 -5.59 -1.67 5.13
N VAL A 61 -5.44 -1.85 6.45
CA VAL A 61 -4.23 -1.47 7.19
C VAL A 61 -3.00 -2.22 6.68
N PHE A 62 -3.14 -3.52 6.38
CA PHE A 62 -2.03 -4.30 5.86
C PHE A 62 -1.64 -3.87 4.44
N ALA A 63 -2.61 -3.62 3.56
CA ALA A 63 -2.36 -3.12 2.21
C ALA A 63 -1.66 -1.75 2.22
N GLN A 64 -2.07 -0.84 3.11
CA GLN A 64 -1.39 0.46 3.27
C GLN A 64 0.05 0.30 3.74
N LYS A 65 0.35 -0.64 4.65
CA LYS A 65 1.73 -0.94 5.09
C LYS A 65 2.62 -1.45 3.96
N ILE A 66 2.05 -2.11 2.97
CA ILE A 66 2.75 -2.54 1.74
C ILE A 66 3.00 -1.36 0.79
N GLY A 67 2.34 -0.22 1.02
CA GLY A 67 2.45 0.98 0.19
C GLY A 67 1.36 1.11 -0.86
N TYR A 68 0.20 0.47 -0.67
CA TYR A 68 -0.98 0.75 -1.50
C TYR A 68 -1.67 2.04 -1.05
N SER A 69 -2.11 2.84 -2.02
CA SER A 69 -3.01 3.97 -1.76
C SER A 69 -4.41 3.47 -1.42
N LEU A 70 -5.23 4.31 -0.79
CA LEU A 70 -6.62 3.95 -0.50
C LEU A 70 -7.45 3.77 -1.77
N ASP A 71 -7.11 4.46 -2.86
CA ASP A 71 -7.81 4.34 -4.13
C ASP A 71 -7.47 2.99 -4.79
N GLU A 72 -6.20 2.57 -4.77
CA GLU A 72 -5.81 1.23 -5.25
C GLU A 72 -6.46 0.11 -4.41
N ILE A 73 -6.60 0.34 -3.10
CA ILE A 73 -7.30 -0.60 -2.20
C ILE A 73 -8.78 -0.65 -2.55
N ALA A 74 -9.42 0.50 -2.79
CA ALA A 74 -10.83 0.56 -3.19
C ALA A 74 -11.07 -0.27 -4.46
N GLU A 75 -10.25 -0.09 -5.49
CA GLU A 75 -10.32 -0.86 -6.75
C GLU A 75 -10.23 -2.37 -6.53
N GLN A 76 -9.35 -2.81 -5.63
CA GLN A 76 -9.22 -4.23 -5.27
C GLN A 76 -10.48 -4.77 -4.57
N LEU A 77 -11.10 -3.94 -3.72
CA LEU A 77 -12.29 -4.30 -2.94
C LEU A 77 -13.59 -4.27 -3.76
N VAL A 78 -13.67 -3.55 -4.90
CA VAL A 78 -14.86 -3.53 -5.79
C VAL A 78 -15.28 -4.95 -6.20
N SER A 79 -14.31 -5.85 -6.36
CA SER A 79 -14.58 -7.23 -6.77
C SER A 79 -15.11 -8.15 -5.65
N LEU A 80 -15.27 -7.64 -4.43
CA LEU A 80 -15.77 -8.40 -3.28
C LEU A 80 -17.27 -8.16 -3.06
N PRO A 81 -18.00 -9.16 -2.56
CA PRO A 81 -19.41 -8.96 -2.17
C PRO A 81 -19.52 -7.90 -1.09
N GLU A 82 -20.53 -7.03 -1.21
CA GLU A 82 -20.75 -5.94 -0.26
C GLU A 82 -20.92 -6.45 1.18
N ASP A 83 -20.38 -5.70 2.13
CA ASP A 83 -20.48 -5.97 3.57
C ASP A 83 -19.90 -7.33 4.01
N THR A 84 -19.02 -7.93 3.18
CA THR A 84 -18.30 -9.16 3.51
C THR A 84 -16.80 -8.93 3.60
N ALA A 85 -16.15 -9.67 4.48
CA ALA A 85 -14.69 -9.71 4.54
C ALA A 85 -14.15 -10.53 3.35
N PRO A 86 -12.95 -10.21 2.83
CA PRO A 86 -12.30 -11.02 1.81
C PRO A 86 -12.22 -12.49 2.24
N SER A 87 -12.64 -13.41 1.36
CA SER A 87 -12.46 -14.84 1.59
C SER A 87 -10.98 -15.23 1.51
N ASN A 88 -10.64 -16.46 1.89
CA ASN A 88 -9.27 -16.98 1.69
C ASN A 88 -8.87 -16.97 0.20
N LYS A 89 -9.82 -17.21 -0.71
CA LYS A 89 -9.59 -17.18 -2.16
C LYS A 89 -9.31 -15.75 -2.64
N ASP A 90 -10.03 -14.77 -2.11
CA ASP A 90 -9.79 -13.36 -2.41
C ASP A 90 -8.42 -12.92 -1.88
N TRP A 91 -8.09 -13.30 -0.65
CA TRP A 91 -6.79 -13.03 -0.06
C TRP A 91 -5.65 -13.59 -0.92
N GLN A 92 -5.76 -14.84 -1.36
CA GLN A 92 -4.75 -15.45 -2.24
C GLN A 92 -4.63 -14.72 -3.58
N ARG A 93 -5.76 -14.26 -4.16
CA ARG A 93 -5.74 -13.50 -5.41
C ARG A 93 -5.04 -12.14 -5.24
N LEU A 94 -5.41 -11.39 -4.20
CA LEU A 94 -4.93 -10.03 -3.94
C LEU A 94 -3.46 -10.05 -3.48
N SER A 95 -3.10 -10.99 -2.61
CA SER A 95 -1.74 -11.09 -2.07
C SER A 95 -0.67 -11.42 -3.10
N ARG A 96 -1.02 -11.95 -4.30
CA ARG A 96 -0.04 -12.14 -5.38
C ARG A 96 0.55 -10.81 -5.86
N GLY A 97 -0.29 -9.81 -6.12
CA GLY A 97 0.17 -8.47 -6.51
C GLY A 97 0.97 -7.81 -5.38
N TRP A 98 0.54 -8.03 -4.14
CA TRP A 98 1.21 -7.48 -2.96
C TRP A 98 2.60 -8.05 -2.77
N LYS A 99 2.76 -9.37 -2.92
CA LYS A 99 4.08 -10.03 -2.87
C LYS A 99 5.03 -9.43 -3.89
N GLN A 100 4.57 -9.19 -5.11
CA GLN A 100 5.40 -8.56 -6.14
C GLN A 100 5.81 -7.13 -5.76
N ARG A 101 4.87 -6.32 -5.26
CA ARG A 101 5.18 -4.94 -4.81
C ARG A 101 6.19 -4.94 -3.66
N VAL A 102 6.01 -5.83 -2.68
CA VAL A 102 6.97 -6.00 -1.57
C VAL A 102 8.34 -6.42 -2.10
N ALA A 103 8.40 -7.41 -3.00
CA ALA A 103 9.66 -7.87 -3.59
C ALA A 103 10.40 -6.73 -4.32
N ASN A 104 9.69 -5.96 -5.15
CA ASN A 104 10.26 -4.81 -5.84
C ASN A 104 10.81 -3.75 -4.85
N ARG A 105 10.07 -3.50 -3.76
CA ARG A 105 10.50 -2.54 -2.74
C ARG A 105 11.71 -3.05 -1.96
N ILE A 106 11.79 -4.35 -1.68
CA ILE A 106 12.97 -4.97 -1.07
C ILE A 106 14.18 -4.82 -1.99
N GLU A 107 14.04 -5.12 -3.28
CA GLU A 107 15.14 -5.00 -4.25
C GLU A 107 15.62 -3.54 -4.37
N GLU A 108 14.71 -2.58 -4.41
CA GLU A 108 15.04 -1.15 -4.39
C GLU A 108 15.78 -0.76 -3.11
N LEU A 109 15.27 -1.14 -1.94
CA LEU A 109 15.90 -0.83 -0.65
C LEU A 109 17.25 -1.52 -0.48
N GLN A 110 17.41 -2.74 -1.01
CA GLN A 110 18.70 -3.44 -1.02
C GLN A 110 19.72 -2.73 -1.92
N ARG A 111 19.31 -2.30 -3.11
CA ARG A 111 20.17 -1.49 -3.99
C ARG A 111 20.57 -0.18 -3.32
N LEU A 112 19.64 0.51 -2.66
CA LEU A 112 19.93 1.73 -1.91
C LEU A 112 20.89 1.48 -0.76
N TYR A 113 20.69 0.38 0.00
CA TYR A 113 21.56 0.03 1.12
C TYR A 113 22.99 -0.31 0.69
N ILE A 114 23.15 -1.11 -0.38
CA ILE A 114 24.47 -1.49 -0.91
C ILE A 114 25.21 -0.27 -1.44
N ASN A 115 24.51 0.63 -2.13
CA ASN A 115 25.11 1.77 -2.83
C ASN A 115 25.11 3.06 -1.98
N LEU A 116 24.82 2.96 -0.68
CA LEU A 116 24.70 4.14 0.20
C LEU A 116 26.03 4.91 0.32
N ASP A 117 27.14 4.20 0.17
CA ASP A 117 28.50 4.75 0.17
C ASP A 117 28.97 5.21 -1.22
N GLU A 118 28.16 5.02 -2.26
CA GLU A 118 28.47 5.44 -3.64
C GLU A 118 27.92 6.84 -3.97
N CYS A 119 28.61 7.59 -4.85
CA CYS A 119 28.11 8.89 -5.29
C CYS A 119 26.81 8.77 -6.09
N ILE A 120 25.81 9.55 -5.67
CA ILE A 120 24.41 9.61 -6.16
C ILE A 120 24.27 9.64 -7.69
N GLY A 121 25.19 10.26 -8.42
CA GLY A 121 25.12 10.34 -9.88
C GLY A 121 25.81 9.21 -10.66
N CYS A 122 26.68 8.43 -10.03
CA CYS A 122 27.84 7.83 -10.70
C CYS A 122 28.21 6.40 -10.25
N GLY A 123 27.94 6.03 -8.99
CA GLY A 123 28.39 4.74 -8.43
C GLY A 123 29.83 4.73 -7.94
N CYS A 124 30.48 5.89 -7.85
CA CYS A 124 31.87 6.03 -7.50
C CYS A 124 32.01 6.68 -6.12
N LEU A 125 32.75 6.04 -5.23
CA LEU A 125 32.99 6.42 -3.82
C LEU A 125 33.69 7.78 -3.58
N SER A 126 33.52 8.80 -4.44
CA SER A 126 34.03 10.16 -4.21
C SER A 126 33.49 11.16 -5.24
N LEU A 127 33.05 12.34 -4.79
CA LEU A 127 32.85 13.52 -5.66
C LEU A 127 34.13 13.87 -6.46
N LYS A 128 35.32 13.51 -5.96
CA LYS A 128 36.60 13.66 -6.67
C LYS A 128 36.84 12.58 -7.75
N ARG A 129 36.21 11.40 -7.65
CA ARG A 129 36.33 10.28 -8.62
C ARG A 129 35.20 10.23 -9.65
N CYS A 130 34.17 11.06 -9.51
CA CYS A 130 33.01 11.12 -10.43
C CYS A 130 33.39 11.27 -11.91
N LYS A 131 34.44 12.04 -12.21
CA LYS A 131 34.93 12.25 -13.57
C LYS A 131 35.51 10.99 -14.23
N LEU A 132 35.94 10.00 -13.45
CA LEU A 132 36.60 8.77 -13.95
C LEU A 132 35.60 7.69 -14.38
N THR A 133 34.49 7.56 -13.65
CA THR A 133 33.54 6.44 -13.76
C THR A 133 32.24 6.81 -14.50
N ASN A 134 31.94 8.10 -14.62
CA ASN A 134 30.91 8.62 -15.51
C ASN A 134 31.45 9.83 -16.31
N PRO A 135 32.49 9.63 -17.15
CA PRO A 135 33.04 10.71 -17.93
C PRO A 135 31.95 11.29 -18.83
N GLU A 136 31.89 12.63 -18.91
CA GLU A 136 30.94 13.37 -19.75
C GLU A 136 29.45 13.05 -19.49
N ASP A 137 29.12 12.55 -18.30
CA ASP A 137 27.76 12.14 -17.96
C ASP A 137 27.12 11.14 -18.95
N ARG A 138 27.90 10.15 -19.41
CA ARG A 138 27.40 9.07 -20.28
C ARG A 138 26.15 8.39 -19.71
N ALA A 139 26.04 8.26 -18.39
CA ALA A 139 24.88 7.66 -17.75
C ALA A 139 23.60 8.47 -18.04
N GLY A 140 23.68 9.82 -18.06
CA GLY A 140 22.55 10.72 -18.37
C GLY A 140 21.93 10.50 -19.75
N ARG A 141 22.60 9.80 -20.68
CA ARG A 141 22.03 9.40 -21.98
C ARG A 141 20.81 8.48 -21.84
N ASN A 142 20.66 7.80 -20.70
CA ASN A 142 19.52 6.94 -20.41
C ASN A 142 18.32 7.70 -19.79
N GLY A 143 18.45 9.01 -19.59
CA GLY A 143 17.39 9.89 -19.08
C GLY A 143 17.81 10.70 -17.86
N PRO A 144 16.86 11.43 -17.24
CA PRO A 144 17.15 12.23 -16.06
C PRO A 144 17.39 11.36 -14.82
N GLY A 145 18.10 11.92 -13.84
CA GLY A 145 18.27 11.37 -12.50
C GLY A 145 19.49 10.46 -12.31
N ALA A 146 19.54 9.80 -11.16
CA ALA A 146 20.62 8.91 -10.71
C ALA A 146 20.59 7.56 -11.44
N ARG A 147 20.99 7.54 -12.72
CA ARG A 147 20.78 6.41 -13.64
C ARG A 147 21.30 5.07 -13.12
N ARG A 148 22.50 5.06 -12.52
CA ARG A 148 23.08 3.84 -11.92
C ARG A 148 22.28 3.33 -10.72
N TRP A 149 21.75 4.24 -9.89
CA TRP A 149 20.89 3.87 -8.76
C TRP A 149 19.53 3.32 -9.21
N LEU A 150 19.00 3.84 -10.32
CA LEU A 150 17.74 3.36 -10.89
C LEU A 150 17.87 1.96 -11.53
N GLY A 151 19.10 1.46 -11.71
CA GLY A 151 19.40 0.10 -12.20
C GLY A 151 20.03 0.04 -13.58
N ASP A 152 20.42 1.17 -14.17
CA ASP A 152 21.11 1.18 -15.46
C ASP A 152 22.52 0.58 -15.33
N LYS A 153 22.86 -0.33 -16.24
CA LYS A 153 24.20 -0.92 -16.32
C LYS A 153 25.25 0.14 -16.71
N PRO A 154 26.52 -0.04 -16.30
CA PRO A 154 27.61 0.69 -16.91
C PRO A 154 27.59 0.57 -18.42
N PRO A 155 27.88 1.65 -19.19
CA PRO A 155 28.31 1.44 -20.56
C PRO A 155 29.52 0.52 -20.54
N ALA A 156 29.55 -0.47 -21.43
CA ALA A 156 30.74 -1.29 -21.62
C ALA A 156 31.92 -0.35 -21.94
N ASP A 157 33.07 -0.59 -21.33
CA ASP A 157 34.28 0.17 -21.67
C ASP A 157 34.57 -0.05 -23.16
N PRO A 158 34.87 1.01 -23.93
CA PRO A 158 35.43 0.81 -25.26
C PRO A 158 36.83 0.21 -25.10
N GLU A 159 37.12 -0.84 -25.86
CA GLU A 159 38.50 -1.34 -26.05
C GLU A 159 39.48 -0.22 -26.44
#